data_AF-A0A0P9FVK8-F1
#
_entry.id   AF-A0A0P9FVK8-F1
#
_cell.length_a   1.000
_cell.length_b   1.000
_cell.length_c   1.000
_cell.angle_alpha   90.00
_cell.angle_beta   90.00
_cell.angle_gamma   90.00
#
_symmetry.space_group_name_H-M   'P 1'
#
loop_
_entity.id
_entity.type
_entity.pdbx_description
1 polymer ?
#
loop_
_entity_poly.entity_id
_entity_poly.type
_entity_poly.pdbx_seq_one_letter_code
_entity_poly.pdbx_strand_id
1 'polypeptide(L)'
;MVTPPFCVLHLGWLGWALASATGLFVLTFGRLAAPGEADLVRIFGVGFFILCLLIVLFGWKIERTLEYFFWASTIFQMAVLLFIFVAIAVTGEALSELGRGFVSFGYIPKGIDIFLLAGWWAYIAYASGQNYIISNFYRDKGYAMGHVVGYIPAMIGGKKVPVSPRGKTFKISPKT
;
A
#
# COMPACT_ATOMS: atom_id res chain seq x y z
N MET A 1 -8.58 -17.88 -6.07
CA MET A 1 -8.89 -16.94 -4.96
C MET A 1 -9.70 -15.81 -5.55
N VAL A 2 -10.93 -15.63 -5.08
CA VAL A 2 -11.78 -14.49 -5.45
C VAL A 2 -11.37 -13.35 -4.54
N THR A 3 -10.70 -12.33 -5.06
CA THR A 3 -10.47 -11.10 -4.31
C THR A 3 -11.85 -10.56 -3.95
N PRO A 4 -12.17 -10.32 -2.66
CA PRO A 4 -13.49 -9.83 -2.28
C PRO A 4 -13.78 -8.55 -3.08
N PRO A 5 -14.98 -8.38 -3.67
CA PRO A 5 -15.30 -7.21 -4.48
C PRO A 5 -15.08 -5.88 -3.73
N PHE A 6 -15.25 -5.90 -2.40
CA PHE A 6 -14.93 -4.78 -1.52
C PHE A 6 -13.45 -4.35 -1.55
N CYS A 7 -12.49 -5.29 -1.68
CA CYS A 7 -11.07 -4.96 -1.80
C CYS A 7 -10.76 -4.23 -3.11
N VAL A 8 -11.45 -4.60 -4.20
CA VAL A 8 -11.29 -3.94 -5.51
C VAL A 8 -11.86 -2.53 -5.47
N LEU A 9 -13.02 -2.34 -4.84
CA LEU A 9 -13.64 -1.03 -4.67
C LEU A 9 -12.83 -0.10 -3.76
N HIS A 10 -12.16 -0.64 -2.74
CA HIS A 10 -11.33 0.13 -1.83
C HIS A 10 -9.97 0.55 -2.44
N LEU A 11 -9.29 -0.38 -3.13
CA LEU A 11 -7.92 -0.16 -3.62
C LEU A 11 -7.86 0.37 -5.05
N GLY A 12 -8.87 0.07 -5.87
CA GLY A 12 -9.02 0.62 -7.22
C GLY A 12 -9.58 2.04 -7.23
N TRP A 13 -9.90 2.60 -6.06
CA TRP A 13 -10.44 3.94 -5.92
C TRP A 13 -9.38 5.00 -6.23
N LEU A 14 -9.71 5.94 -7.13
CA LEU A 14 -8.86 7.06 -7.58
C LEU A 14 -8.40 8.02 -6.47
N GLY A 15 -8.91 7.87 -5.25
CA GLY A 15 -8.62 8.74 -4.12
C GLY A 15 -7.14 8.83 -3.77
N TRP A 16 -6.37 7.75 -3.90
CA TRP A 16 -4.92 7.79 -3.67
C TRP A 16 -4.20 8.64 -4.72
N ALA A 17 -4.56 8.47 -5.98
CA ALA A 17 -4.01 9.27 -7.07
C ALA A 17 -4.44 10.75 -6.96
N LEU A 18 -5.66 11.02 -6.49
CA LEU A 18 -6.15 12.38 -6.22
C LEU A 18 -5.42 13.05 -5.04
N ALA A 19 -5.10 12.29 -3.98
CA ALA A 19 -4.29 12.79 -2.88
C ALA A 19 -2.89 13.18 -3.37
N SER A 20 -2.25 12.33 -4.18
CA SER A 20 -0.95 12.64 -4.80
C SER A 20 -1.02 13.83 -5.76
N ALA A 21 -2.12 13.97 -6.51
CA ALA A 21 -2.35 15.11 -7.40
C ALA A 21 -2.44 16.44 -6.66
N THR A 22 -3.03 16.43 -5.45
CA THR A 22 -3.08 17.62 -4.59
C THR A 22 -1.66 18.02 -4.16
N GLY A 23 -0.82 17.05 -3.81
CA GLY A 23 0.60 17.30 -3.52
C GLY A 23 1.36 17.88 -4.72
N LEU A 24 1.17 17.30 -5.92
CA LEU A 24 1.79 17.82 -7.15
C LEU A 24 1.34 19.25 -7.46
N PHE A 25 0.06 19.55 -7.25
CA PHE A 25 -0.46 20.90 -7.42
C PHE A 25 0.28 21.89 -6.52
N VAL A 26 0.43 21.56 -5.24
CA VAL A 26 1.17 22.42 -4.29
C VAL A 26 2.63 22.58 -4.70
N LEU A 27 3.29 21.51 -5.15
CA LEU A 27 4.68 21.56 -5.62
C LEU A 27 4.85 22.43 -6.87
N THR A 28 3.85 22.46 -7.75
CA THR A 28 3.90 23.18 -9.02
C THR A 28 3.53 24.66 -8.87
N PHE A 29 2.52 24.95 -8.05
CA PHE A 29 1.94 26.30 -7.90
C PHE A 29 2.32 27.00 -6.59
N GLY A 30 2.99 26.31 -5.66
CA GLY A 30 3.41 26.87 -4.37
C GLY A 30 2.24 27.24 -3.43
N ARG A 31 1.02 26.78 -3.72
CA ARG A 31 -0.19 27.10 -2.96
C ARG A 31 -1.20 25.96 -3.00
N LEU A 32 -2.16 25.99 -2.08
CA LEU A 32 -3.30 25.07 -2.08
C LEU A 32 -4.26 25.39 -3.25
N ALA A 33 -4.89 24.35 -3.78
CA ALA A 33 -5.88 24.48 -4.84
C ALA A 33 -7.14 25.19 -4.33
N ALA A 34 -7.59 26.21 -5.08
CA ALA A 34 -8.85 26.88 -4.78
C ALA A 34 -10.04 26.02 -5.23
N PRO A 35 -11.27 26.25 -4.71
CA PRO A 35 -12.45 25.47 -5.10
C PRO A 35 -12.71 25.46 -6.62
N GLY A 36 -12.39 26.55 -7.33
CA GLY A 36 -12.53 26.66 -8.79
C GLY A 36 -11.49 25.86 -9.60
N GLU A 37 -10.44 25.35 -8.95
CA GLU A 37 -9.35 24.59 -9.59
C GLU A 37 -9.44 23.09 -9.28
N ALA A 38 -10.54 22.65 -8.67
CA ALA A 38 -10.77 21.24 -8.34
C ALA A 38 -10.69 20.34 -9.59
N ASP A 39 -11.14 20.83 -10.75
CA ASP A 39 -11.08 20.08 -11.99
C ASP A 39 -9.64 19.88 -12.49
N LEU A 40 -8.76 20.86 -12.27
CA LEU A 40 -7.34 20.73 -12.60
C LEU A 40 -6.66 19.66 -11.74
N VAL A 41 -6.96 19.64 -10.42
CA VAL A 41 -6.46 18.58 -9.52
C VAL A 41 -6.98 17.21 -9.92
N ARG A 42 -8.25 17.11 -10.35
CA ARG A 42 -8.83 15.86 -10.86
C ARG A 42 -8.11 15.37 -12.12
N ILE A 43 -7.79 16.26 -13.06
CA ILE A 43 -7.03 15.92 -14.27
C ILE A 43 -5.66 15.37 -13.91
N PHE A 44 -4.94 16.02 -12.98
CA PHE A 44 -3.66 15.49 -12.48
C PHE A 44 -3.82 14.12 -11.81
N GLY A 45 -4.90 13.89 -11.05
CA GLY A 45 -5.18 12.60 -10.44
C GLY A 45 -5.41 11.50 -11.46
N VAL A 46 -6.19 11.77 -12.51
CA VAL A 46 -6.41 10.84 -13.62
C VAL A 46 -5.11 10.58 -14.37
N GLY A 47 -4.31 11.62 -14.63
CA GLY A 47 -2.99 11.51 -15.25
C GLY A 47 -2.05 10.60 -14.47
N PHE A 48 -1.95 10.78 -13.15
CA PHE A 48 -1.16 9.90 -12.29
C PHE A 48 -1.68 8.47 -12.28
N PHE A 49 -3.00 8.27 -12.24
CA PHE A 49 -3.58 6.94 -12.28
C PHE A 49 -3.23 6.21 -13.58
N ILE A 50 -3.36 6.88 -14.73
CA ILE A 50 -2.96 6.33 -16.03
C ILE A 50 -1.45 6.03 -16.04
N LEU A 51 -0.62 6.93 -15.51
CA LEU A 51 0.82 6.71 -15.42
C LEU A 51 1.15 5.45 -14.60
N CYS A 52 0.51 5.26 -13.45
CA CYS A 52 0.67 4.06 -12.62
C CYS A 52 0.27 2.79 -13.39
N LEU A 53 -0.85 2.82 -14.12
CA LEU A 53 -1.26 1.70 -14.97
C LEU A 53 -0.19 1.41 -16.03
N LEU A 54 0.30 2.43 -16.73
CA LEU A 54 1.33 2.28 -17.76
C LEU A 54 2.61 1.64 -17.21
N ILE A 55 3.09 2.08 -16.04
CA ILE A 55 4.30 1.49 -15.40
C ILE A 55 4.11 -0.01 -15.14
N VAL A 56 2.93 -0.43 -14.67
CA VAL A 56 2.63 -1.82 -14.34
C VAL A 56 2.49 -2.72 -15.57
N LEU A 57 2.21 -2.16 -16.75
CA LEU A 57 2.11 -2.94 -17.99
C LEU A 57 3.44 -3.56 -18.43
N PHE A 58 4.56 -2.93 -18.07
CA PHE A 58 5.91 -3.34 -18.49
C PHE A 58 6.61 -4.21 -17.45
N GLY A 59 7.25 -5.28 -17.91
CA GLY A 59 8.16 -6.08 -17.10
C GLY A 59 8.19 -7.55 -17.47
N TRP A 60 8.95 -8.33 -16.70
CA TRP A 60 8.97 -9.79 -16.86
C TRP A 60 7.94 -10.48 -15.95
N LYS A 61 7.86 -10.03 -14.69
CA LYS A 61 6.80 -10.36 -13.72
C LYS A 61 6.29 -9.04 -13.13
N ILE A 62 4.96 -8.90 -12.99
CA ILE A 62 4.37 -7.68 -12.39
C ILE A 62 4.93 -7.45 -10.99
N GLU A 63 5.05 -8.52 -10.20
CA GLU A 63 5.63 -8.50 -8.85
C GLU A 63 7.03 -7.86 -8.82
N ARG A 64 7.90 -8.17 -9.76
CA ARG A 64 9.29 -7.67 -9.75
C ARG A 64 9.38 -6.19 -10.10
N THR A 65 8.59 -5.73 -11.08
CA THR A 65 8.51 -4.29 -11.40
C THR A 65 7.94 -3.52 -10.20
N LEU A 66 6.87 -4.04 -9.60
CA LEU A 66 6.27 -3.45 -8.41
C LEU A 66 7.25 -3.43 -7.23
N GLU A 67 7.99 -4.51 -6.99
CA GLU A 67 8.96 -4.58 -5.89
C GLU A 67 9.99 -3.46 -5.97
N TYR A 68 10.63 -3.25 -7.13
CA TYR A 68 11.61 -2.18 -7.29
C TYR A 68 10.99 -0.80 -7.06
N PHE A 69 9.79 -0.57 -7.60
CA PHE A 69 9.08 0.69 -7.40
C PHE A 69 8.74 0.92 -5.93
N PHE A 70 8.18 -0.08 -5.24
CA PHE A 70 7.84 -0.02 -3.83
C PHE A 70 9.07 0.19 -2.95
N TRP A 71 10.18 -0.47 -3.24
CA TRP A 71 11.43 -0.24 -2.51
C TRP A 71 11.93 1.19 -2.69
N ALA A 72 11.97 1.68 -3.93
CA ALA A 72 12.39 3.04 -4.22
C ALA A 72 11.49 4.08 -3.54
N SER A 73 10.16 3.93 -3.66
CA SER A 73 9.19 4.85 -3.04
C SER A 73 9.26 4.77 -1.51
N THR A 74 9.47 3.56 -0.95
CA THR A 74 9.57 3.35 0.50
C THR A 74 10.82 3.99 1.08
N ILE A 75 11.97 3.82 0.42
CA ILE A 75 13.21 4.48 0.84
C ILE A 75 13.05 6.00 0.76
N PHE A 76 12.44 6.51 -0.32
CA PHE A 76 12.21 7.94 -0.48
C PHE A 76 11.32 8.52 0.63
N GLN A 77 10.17 7.91 0.91
CA GLN A 77 9.29 8.39 1.99
C GLN A 77 9.95 8.28 3.37
N MET A 78 10.69 7.21 3.64
CA MET A 78 11.40 7.04 4.91
C MET A 78 12.48 8.09 5.08
N ALA A 79 13.23 8.41 4.01
CA ALA A 79 14.20 9.48 4.03
C ALA A 79 13.53 10.84 4.30
N VAL A 80 12.44 11.16 3.62
CA VAL A 80 11.69 12.41 3.87
C VAL A 80 11.17 12.48 5.30
N LEU A 81 10.58 11.41 5.83
CA LEU A 81 10.08 11.38 7.20
C LEU A 81 11.22 11.59 8.21
N LEU A 82 12.33 10.88 8.06
CA LEU A 82 13.44 10.91 9.03
C LEU A 82 14.27 12.20 8.94
N PHE A 83 14.56 12.71 7.74
CA PHE A 83 15.45 13.84 7.58
C PHE A 83 14.72 15.19 7.59
N ILE A 84 13.44 15.23 7.23
CA ILE A 84 12.66 16.48 7.15
C ILE A 84 11.66 16.54 8.29
N PHE A 85 10.74 15.56 8.39
CA PHE A 85 9.65 15.66 9.37
C PHE A 85 10.10 15.49 10.81
N VAL A 86 10.98 14.54 11.11
CA VAL A 86 11.49 14.37 12.48
C VAL A 86 12.19 15.63 12.97
N ALA A 87 12.97 16.29 12.11
CA ALA A 87 13.69 17.51 12.45
C ALA A 87 12.76 18.70 12.79
N ILE A 88 11.55 18.73 12.25
CA ILE A 88 10.62 19.87 12.38
C ILE A 88 9.51 19.59 13.40
N ALA A 89 8.99 18.35 13.44
CA ALA A 89 7.74 18.03 14.13
C ALA A 89 7.91 17.20 15.41
N VAL A 90 9.03 16.52 15.61
CA VAL A 90 9.20 15.62 16.77
C VAL A 90 9.75 16.39 17.96
N THR A 91 8.94 16.46 19.03
CA THR A 91 9.35 17.03 20.31
C THR A 91 9.82 15.93 21.27
N GLY A 92 10.72 16.27 22.19
CA GLY A 92 11.21 15.33 23.21
C GLY A 92 10.10 14.84 24.14
N GLU A 93 9.11 15.69 24.40
CA GLU A 93 7.93 15.34 25.20
C GLU A 93 7.10 14.25 24.51
N ALA A 94 6.77 14.41 23.23
CA ALA A 94 6.00 13.43 22.47
C ALA A 94 6.70 12.07 22.42
N LEU A 95 8.03 12.06 22.29
CA LEU A 95 8.80 10.81 22.30
C LEU A 95 8.75 10.12 23.69
N SER A 96 8.79 10.91 24.76
CA SER A 96 8.68 10.40 26.13
C SER A 96 7.29 9.82 26.42
N GLU A 97 6.22 10.46 25.91
CA GLU A 97 4.85 9.97 26.01
C GLU A 97 4.65 8.69 25.22
N LEU A 98 5.18 8.62 23.99
CA LEU A 98 5.19 7.41 23.19
C LEU A 98 5.89 6.26 23.92
N GLY A 99 7.05 6.51 24.51
CA GLY A 99 7.81 5.52 25.30
C GLY A 99 7.03 5.01 26.50
N ARG A 100 6.33 5.90 27.23
CA ARG A 100 5.45 5.52 28.35
C ARG A 100 4.23 4.72 27.88
N GLY A 101 3.70 5.03 26.69
CA GLY A 101 2.58 4.32 26.09
C GLY A 101 2.86 2.84 25.85
N PHE A 102 4.09 2.46 25.48
CA PHE A 102 4.46 1.04 25.27
C PHE A 102 4.38 0.17 26.52
N VAL A 103 4.46 0.77 27.71
CA VAL A 103 4.42 0.07 29.00
C VAL A 103 3.14 0.32 29.77
N SER A 104 2.29 1.24 29.32
CA SER A 104 1.01 1.58 29.95
C SER A 104 -0.12 0.77 29.32
N PHE A 105 -0.55 -0.29 30.00
CA PHE A 105 -1.65 -1.15 29.55
C PHE A 105 -2.98 -0.74 30.19
N GLY A 106 -4.05 -0.68 29.40
CA GLY A 106 -5.41 -0.45 29.90
C GLY A 106 -5.75 0.98 30.29
N TYR A 107 -4.85 1.94 30.04
CA TYR A 107 -5.13 3.36 30.26
C TYR A 107 -5.80 3.99 29.04
N ILE A 108 -7.03 4.44 29.21
CA ILE A 108 -7.74 5.25 28.20
C ILE A 108 -7.79 6.69 28.72
N PRO A 109 -7.24 7.67 27.97
CA PRO A 109 -7.28 9.08 28.36
C PRO A 109 -8.71 9.56 28.61
N LYS A 110 -8.91 10.35 29.68
CA LYS A 110 -10.21 10.93 29.99
C LYS A 110 -10.58 11.98 28.92
N GLY A 111 -11.83 11.94 28.46
CA GLY A 111 -12.33 12.89 27.45
C GLY A 111 -12.02 12.52 26.00
N ILE A 112 -11.63 11.27 25.74
CA ILE A 112 -11.41 10.80 24.38
C ILE A 112 -12.73 10.77 23.59
N ASP A 113 -12.71 11.32 22.39
CA ASP A 113 -13.85 11.26 21.48
C ASP A 113 -14.04 9.82 20.99
N ILE A 114 -15.28 9.34 21.03
CA ILE A 114 -15.66 8.03 20.51
C ILE A 114 -15.32 7.90 19.02
N PHE A 115 -15.40 8.98 18.25
CA PHE A 115 -15.02 8.95 16.84
C PHE A 115 -13.50 8.81 16.64
N LEU A 116 -12.69 9.38 17.54
CA LEU A 116 -11.24 9.21 17.50
C LEU A 116 -10.86 7.77 17.83
N LEU A 117 -11.48 7.18 18.87
CA LEU A 117 -11.32 5.76 19.19
C LEU A 117 -11.74 4.86 18.03
N ALA A 118 -12.89 5.15 17.42
CA ALA A 118 -13.39 4.41 16.26
C ALA A 118 -12.44 4.53 15.05
N GLY A 119 -11.86 5.71 14.81
CA GLY A 119 -10.88 5.94 13.75
C GLY A 119 -9.60 5.12 13.95
N TRP A 120 -9.07 5.09 15.17
CA TRP A 120 -7.93 4.24 15.54
C TRP A 120 -8.25 2.76 15.31
N TRP A 121 -9.40 2.29 15.77
CA TRP A 121 -9.84 0.91 15.57
C TRP A 121 -10.01 0.54 14.08
N ALA A 122 -10.60 1.45 13.30
CA ALA A 122 -10.76 1.30 11.86
C ALA A 122 -9.41 1.20 11.14
N TYR A 123 -8.40 1.93 11.59
CA TYR A 123 -7.05 1.86 11.02
C TYR A 123 -6.41 0.48 11.23
N ILE A 124 -6.61 -0.15 12.40
CA ILE A 124 -6.14 -1.52 12.67
C ILE A 124 -6.83 -2.53 11.74
N ALA A 125 -8.15 -2.40 11.56
CA ALA A 125 -8.91 -3.24 10.64
C ALA A 125 -8.43 -3.07 9.19
N TYR A 126 -8.15 -1.84 8.77
CA TYR A 126 -7.59 -1.55 7.45
C TYR A 126 -6.22 -2.21 7.25
N ALA A 127 -5.29 -2.05 8.19
CA ALA A 127 -3.97 -2.67 8.14
C ALA A 127 -4.07 -4.21 8.09
N SER A 128 -5.01 -4.79 8.84
CA SER A 128 -5.27 -6.23 8.80
C SER A 128 -5.74 -6.70 7.42
N GLY A 129 -6.64 -5.93 6.78
CA GLY A 129 -7.13 -6.20 5.42
C GLY A 129 -6.04 -6.18 4.35
N GLN A 130 -5.00 -5.36 4.52
CA GLN A 130 -3.89 -5.31 3.56
C GLN A 130 -3.06 -6.61 3.53
N ASN A 131 -3.00 -7.37 4.62
CA ASN A 131 -2.26 -8.65 4.67
C ASN A 131 -2.79 -9.69 3.67
N TYR A 132 -4.09 -9.64 3.32
CA TYR A 132 -4.66 -10.54 2.32
C TYR A 132 -4.05 -10.33 0.93
N ILE A 133 -3.61 -9.10 0.62
CA ILE A 133 -2.99 -8.76 -0.67
C ILE A 133 -1.52 -9.20 -0.68
N ILE A 134 -0.83 -9.01 0.44
CA ILE A 134 0.59 -9.40 0.60
C ILE A 134 0.74 -10.92 0.40
N SER A 135 -0.26 -11.71 0.75
CA SER A 135 -0.26 -13.16 0.45
C SER A 135 -0.08 -13.47 -1.04
N ASN A 136 -0.60 -12.63 -1.94
CA ASN A 136 -0.39 -12.78 -3.39
C ASN A 136 1.03 -12.45 -3.80
N PHE A 137 1.68 -11.47 -3.13
CA PHE A 137 3.08 -11.15 -3.36
C PHE A 137 3.98 -12.36 -3.02
N TYR A 138 3.80 -12.98 -1.85
CA TYR A 138 4.58 -14.16 -1.47
C TYR A 138 4.39 -15.33 -2.44
N ARG A 139 3.17 -15.54 -2.93
CA ARG A 139 2.87 -16.54 -3.98
C ARG A 139 3.63 -16.22 -5.27
N ASP A 140 3.54 -14.98 -5.76
CA ASP A 140 4.12 -14.58 -7.05
C ASP A 140 5.65 -14.54 -7.01
N LYS A 141 6.23 -14.26 -5.84
CA LYS A 141 7.66 -14.40 -5.57
C LYS A 141 8.12 -15.85 -5.66
N GLY A 142 7.23 -16.79 -5.36
CA GLY A 142 7.51 -18.21 -5.38
C GLY A 142 7.94 -18.78 -4.04
N TYR A 143 7.66 -18.11 -2.92
CA TYR A 143 7.95 -18.67 -1.59
C TYR A 143 7.16 -19.97 -1.35
N ALA A 144 7.79 -20.92 -0.66
CA ALA A 144 7.24 -22.25 -0.39
C ALA A 144 6.68 -22.92 -1.67
N MET A 145 5.45 -23.39 -1.65
CA MET A 145 4.80 -24.01 -2.82
C MET A 145 4.39 -23.00 -3.91
N GLY A 146 4.61 -21.69 -3.70
CA GLY A 146 4.31 -20.64 -4.68
C GLY A 146 5.03 -20.82 -6.01
N HIS A 147 6.28 -21.29 -6.01
CA HIS A 147 7.05 -21.51 -7.25
C HIS A 147 6.43 -22.56 -8.18
N VAL A 148 5.58 -23.46 -7.65
CA VAL A 148 4.89 -24.53 -8.41
C VAL A 148 3.51 -24.09 -8.91
N VAL A 149 2.93 -23.05 -8.30
CA VAL A 149 1.57 -22.56 -8.59
C VAL A 149 1.56 -21.53 -9.73
N GLY A 150 2.71 -20.92 -10.03
CA GLY A 150 2.86 -19.90 -11.08
C GLY A 150 2.72 -18.47 -10.54
N TYR A 151 2.83 -17.49 -11.44
CA TYR A 151 2.77 -16.06 -11.12
C TYR A 151 2.03 -15.30 -12.22
N ILE A 152 1.57 -14.08 -11.93
CA ILE A 152 0.93 -13.21 -12.93
C ILE A 152 2.00 -12.51 -13.78
N PRO A 153 2.13 -12.82 -15.08
CA PRO A 153 3.10 -12.17 -15.95
C PRO A 153 2.64 -10.75 -16.30
N ALA A 154 3.59 -9.86 -16.56
CA ALA A 154 3.25 -8.53 -17.08
C ALA A 154 2.71 -8.62 -18.51
N MET A 155 1.87 -7.65 -18.89
CA MET A 155 1.22 -7.63 -20.20
C MET A 155 2.24 -7.50 -21.33
N ILE A 156 3.28 -6.69 -21.13
CA ILE A 156 4.34 -6.43 -22.11
C ILE A 156 5.67 -6.93 -21.53
N GLY A 157 6.27 -7.94 -22.18
CA GLY A 157 7.57 -8.53 -21.79
C GLY A 157 7.48 -9.81 -20.93
N GLY A 158 6.29 -10.18 -20.45
CA GLY A 158 6.07 -11.39 -19.67
C GLY A 158 5.94 -12.67 -20.52
N LYS A 159 6.41 -13.80 -20.00
CA LYS A 159 6.10 -15.13 -20.56
C LYS A 159 4.82 -15.66 -19.93
N LYS A 160 3.86 -16.12 -20.74
CA LYS A 160 2.62 -16.72 -20.22
C LYS A 160 2.95 -17.97 -19.40
N VAL A 161 2.63 -17.95 -18.11
CA VAL A 161 2.74 -19.10 -17.20
C VAL A 161 1.32 -19.45 -16.72
N PRO A 162 0.89 -20.71 -16.80
CA PRO A 162 -0.41 -21.11 -16.26
C PRO A 162 -0.39 -20.95 -14.74
N VAL A 163 -1.27 -20.09 -14.21
CA VAL A 163 -1.45 -19.92 -12.77
C VAL A 163 -2.51 -20.91 -12.29
N SER A 164 -2.14 -21.79 -11.37
CA SER A 164 -3.09 -22.73 -10.77
C SER A 164 -4.01 -22.00 -9.78
N PRO A 165 -5.35 -22.11 -9.90
CA PRO A 165 -6.28 -21.51 -8.95
C PRO A 165 -6.23 -22.14 -7.55
N ARG A 166 -5.66 -23.35 -7.44
CA ARG A 166 -5.47 -24.12 -6.21
C ARG A 166 -3.99 -24.25 -5.88
N GLY A 167 -3.68 -24.32 -4.59
CA GLY A 167 -2.35 -24.69 -4.12
C GLY A 167 -1.97 -26.10 -4.59
N LYS A 168 -0.68 -26.43 -4.47
CA LYS A 168 -0.16 -27.77 -4.72
C LYS A 168 0.12 -28.45 -3.38
N THR A 169 -0.37 -29.68 -3.23
CA THR A 169 -0.02 -30.55 -2.11
C THR A 169 1.10 -31.51 -2.53
N PHE A 170 1.85 -32.01 -1.56
CA PHE A 170 2.83 -33.07 -1.81
C PHE A 170 2.10 -34.33 -2.31
N LYS A 171 2.71 -35.06 -3.23
CA LYS A 171 2.24 -36.40 -3.59
C LYS A 171 2.51 -37.31 -2.39
N ILE A 172 1.46 -37.86 -1.79
CA ILE A 172 1.60 -38.85 -0.72
C ILE A 172 2.09 -40.14 -1.38
N SER A 173 3.30 -40.60 -1.05
CA SER A 173 3.77 -41.94 -1.44
C SER A 173 3.42 -42.93 -0.32
N PRO A 174 3.07 -44.19 -0.62
CA PRO A 174 2.75 -45.20 0.40
C PRO A 174 3.96 -45.72 1.22
N LYS A 175 5.10 -45.03 1.20
CA LYS A 175 6.30 -45.45 1.94
C LYS A 175 6.82 -44.31 2.79
N THR A 176 6.24 -44.16 3.98
CA THR A 176 6.96 -43.94 5.24
C THR A 176 6.02 -44.28 6.39
#